data_AF-A0A3M1PU45-F1
#
_entry.id   AF-A0A3M1PU45-F1
#
_cell.length_a   1.000
_cell.length_b   1.000
_cell.length_c   1.000
_cell.angle_alpha   90.00
_cell.angle_beta   90.00
_cell.angle_gamma   90.00
#
_symmetry.space_group_name_H-M   'P 1'
#
loop_
_entity.id
_entity.type
_entity.pdbx_description
1 polymer ?
#
loop_
_entity_poly.entity_id
_entity_poly.type
_entity_poly.pdbx_seq_one_letter_code
_entity_poly.pdbx_strand_id
1 'polypeptide(L)'
;MSTVVSWGWLRRRRWTHASWAVFAGFATAASVLSLLTVGLMRGVGDRVATFSFVDMKANSNEARARVYLGYKSAGRKRVDLALNCEGGTLRPLTARGSDIPYATPDRYLADALGGRLLRVPTRATLKQFEGVWAGRTAGSVTAKLTADRATGRITPDSWLRNNLGVRITGGYLLYIDPRLSDPQGGVPRRVAGLTHRTDRPGLLGAATIPPACNVLVAQLPGLDDGAQLRSINANRYADVDRRHAAWSRAAEPDPKTEPLLPTLWEIQNASWTSAYRITGVFSALSRTQAAAYLCSTRNFFLNNVYSRRDFDAVGDTFSTRGLPNLDVTHWLAGGDTEGVAVLLLFSEQPAPVALVRNGRDEPMRVDSGAALYRVRVPIRYVNAAPQQSGAAAPAATEGGEG
;
A
#
# COMPACT_ATOMS: atom_id res chain seq x y z
N MET A 1 26.57 -40.64 -7.67
CA MET A 1 27.89 -40.52 -7.00
C MET A 1 28.05 -41.43 -5.78
N SER A 2 27.01 -41.68 -4.96
CA SER A 2 27.11 -42.55 -3.78
C SER A 2 27.62 -43.97 -4.09
N THR A 3 27.15 -44.61 -5.17
CA THR A 3 27.54 -45.97 -5.56
C THR A 3 29.03 -46.13 -5.81
N VAL A 4 29.68 -45.13 -6.42
CA VAL A 4 31.11 -45.16 -6.76
C VAL A 4 31.98 -44.94 -5.53
N VAL A 5 31.55 -44.07 -4.62
CA VAL A 5 32.24 -43.79 -3.35
C VAL A 5 32.13 -44.97 -2.38
N SER A 6 30.94 -45.57 -2.25
CA SER A 6 30.70 -46.76 -1.41
C SER A 6 31.48 -47.96 -1.95
N TRP A 7 31.56 -48.14 -3.26
CA TRP A 7 32.33 -49.22 -3.89
C TRP A 7 33.85 -49.02 -3.73
N GLY A 8 34.35 -47.79 -3.88
CA GLY A 8 35.76 -47.47 -3.63
C GLY A 8 36.20 -47.71 -2.18
N TRP A 9 35.33 -47.40 -1.20
CA TRP A 9 35.59 -47.66 0.22
C TRP A 9 35.58 -49.17 0.56
N LEU A 10 34.58 -49.92 0.06
CA LEU A 10 34.48 -51.37 0.26
C LEU A 10 35.65 -52.13 -0.38
N ARG A 11 36.08 -51.70 -1.57
CA ARG A 11 37.23 -52.29 -2.28
C ARG A 11 38.54 -52.09 -1.52
N ARG A 12 38.74 -50.93 -0.88
CA ARG A 12 39.93 -50.67 -0.03
C ARG A 12 39.99 -51.56 1.22
N ARG A 13 38.85 -51.98 1.78
CA ARG A 13 38.78 -52.83 2.97
C ARG A 13 38.64 -54.33 2.69
N ARG A 14 38.68 -54.77 1.42
CA ARG A 14 38.50 -56.17 0.98
C ARG A 14 37.18 -56.83 1.43
N TRP A 15 36.14 -56.05 1.74
CA TRP A 15 34.83 -56.55 2.20
C TRP A 15 33.80 -56.65 1.07
N THR A 16 34.24 -57.06 -0.12
CA THR A 16 33.41 -57.09 -1.33
C THR A 16 32.28 -58.14 -1.25
N HIS A 17 32.44 -59.18 -0.44
CA HIS A 17 31.44 -60.22 -0.17
C HIS A 17 30.25 -59.72 0.66
N ALA A 18 30.40 -58.64 1.45
CA ALA A 18 29.32 -58.00 2.19
C ALA A 18 28.62 -56.87 1.42
N SER A 19 28.97 -56.68 0.14
CA SER A 19 28.50 -55.56 -0.67
C SER A 19 26.98 -55.44 -0.72
N TRP A 20 26.26 -56.57 -0.86
CA TRP A 20 24.79 -56.58 -0.87
C TRP A 20 24.16 -56.08 0.44
N ALA A 21 24.68 -56.49 1.59
CA ALA A 21 24.19 -56.05 2.89
C ALA A 21 24.48 -54.55 3.14
N VAL A 22 25.66 -54.09 2.71
CA VAL A 22 26.06 -52.68 2.83
C VAL A 22 25.22 -51.81 1.89
N PHE A 23 24.96 -52.25 0.66
CA PHE A 23 24.05 -51.55 -0.26
C PHE A 23 22.62 -51.49 0.27
N ALA A 24 22.10 -52.59 0.83
CA ALA A 24 20.79 -52.60 1.48
C ALA A 24 20.73 -51.65 2.69
N GLY A 25 21.79 -51.62 3.51
CA GLY A 25 21.92 -50.69 4.65
C GLY A 25 21.94 -49.23 4.21
N PHE A 26 22.73 -48.89 3.20
CA PHE A 26 22.78 -47.52 2.65
C PHE A 26 21.48 -47.12 1.95
N ALA A 27 20.81 -48.03 1.24
CA ALA A 27 19.52 -47.75 0.62
C ALA A 27 18.43 -47.49 1.67
N THR A 28 18.44 -48.24 2.77
CA THR A 28 17.52 -48.04 3.90
C THR A 28 17.81 -46.71 4.60
N ALA A 29 19.09 -46.41 4.89
CA ALA A 29 19.49 -45.14 5.48
C ALA A 29 19.16 -43.94 4.57
N ALA A 30 19.40 -44.05 3.26
CA ALA A 30 19.04 -43.03 2.29
C ALA A 30 17.52 -42.85 2.16
N SER A 31 16.74 -43.93 2.29
CA SER A 31 15.28 -43.86 2.30
C SER A 31 14.74 -43.16 3.54
N VAL A 32 15.29 -43.46 4.73
CA VAL A 32 14.98 -42.77 5.98
C VAL A 32 15.41 -41.29 5.92
N LEU A 33 16.60 -41.01 5.39
CA LEU A 33 17.10 -39.64 5.21
C LEU A 33 16.29 -38.86 4.19
N SER A 34 15.81 -39.50 3.13
CA SER A 34 14.91 -38.90 2.13
C SER A 34 13.54 -38.58 2.74
N LEU A 35 12.98 -39.47 3.56
CA LEU A 35 11.73 -39.20 4.30
C LEU A 35 11.90 -38.07 5.32
N LEU A 36 13.02 -38.02 6.04
CA LEU A 36 13.37 -36.92 6.95
C LEU A 36 13.58 -35.61 6.19
N THR A 37 14.23 -35.65 5.02
CA THR A 37 14.46 -34.48 4.16
C THR A 37 13.15 -33.98 3.56
N VAL A 38 12.27 -34.86 3.11
CA VAL A 38 10.92 -34.50 2.64
C VAL A 38 10.06 -33.98 3.80
N GLY A 39 10.23 -34.49 5.02
CA GLY A 39 9.60 -33.97 6.24
C GLY A 39 10.12 -32.60 6.67
N LEU A 40 11.42 -32.34 6.48
CA LEU A 40 12.06 -31.03 6.74
C LEU A 40 11.74 -30.01 5.63
N MET A 41 11.63 -30.46 4.37
CA MET A 41 11.27 -29.62 3.22
C MET A 41 9.76 -29.32 3.14
N ARG A 42 8.90 -30.25 3.58
CA ARG A 42 7.48 -29.98 3.86
C ARG A 42 7.41 -29.19 5.16
N GLY A 43 7.62 -27.87 5.04
CA GLY A 43 7.70 -26.89 6.13
C GLY A 43 7.05 -27.34 7.44
N VAL A 44 7.89 -27.42 8.48
CA VAL A 44 7.69 -28.08 9.80
C VAL A 44 6.51 -27.51 10.64
N GLY A 45 5.67 -26.65 10.08
CA GLY A 45 4.54 -26.08 10.80
C GLY A 45 3.51 -25.48 9.86
N ASP A 46 2.33 -25.27 10.42
CA ASP A 46 1.30 -24.48 9.76
C ASP A 46 1.78 -23.02 9.76
N ARG A 47 1.77 -22.38 8.59
CA ARG A 47 2.25 -21.00 8.43
C ARG A 47 1.15 -20.07 7.97
N VAL A 48 1.15 -18.86 8.51
CA VAL A 48 0.24 -17.77 8.13
C VAL A 48 1.05 -16.55 7.72
N ALA A 49 0.83 -16.09 6.49
CA ALA A 49 1.33 -14.81 6.01
C ALA A 49 0.16 -13.83 5.82
N THR A 50 0.31 -12.56 6.18
CA THR A 50 -0.78 -11.58 6.10
C THR A 50 -0.38 -10.28 5.44
N PHE A 51 -1.29 -9.67 4.70
CA PHE A 51 -1.20 -8.26 4.30
C PHE A 51 -2.55 -7.60 4.54
N SER A 52 -2.59 -6.51 5.29
CA SER A 52 -3.84 -5.85 5.65
C SER A 52 -3.88 -4.40 5.20
N PHE A 53 -5.03 -3.96 4.71
CA PHE A 53 -5.37 -2.55 4.54
C PHE A 53 -6.35 -2.19 5.64
N VAL A 54 -5.94 -1.35 6.58
CA VAL A 54 -6.69 -1.04 7.81
C VAL A 54 -7.21 0.39 7.73
N ASP A 55 -8.52 0.54 7.72
CA ASP A 55 -9.25 1.80 7.64
C ASP A 55 -9.66 2.25 9.01
N MET A 56 -9.28 3.47 9.38
CA MET A 56 -9.62 4.02 10.68
C MET A 56 -9.75 5.54 10.66
N LYS A 57 -10.32 6.08 11.73
CA LYS A 57 -10.38 7.53 11.98
C LYS A 57 -9.34 7.89 13.04
N ALA A 58 -8.69 9.04 12.88
CA ALA A 58 -7.81 9.56 13.92
C ALA A 58 -8.57 9.71 15.25
N ASN A 59 -7.89 9.45 16.36
CA ASN A 59 -8.44 9.44 17.72
C ASN A 59 -9.51 8.35 17.97
N SER A 60 -9.64 7.39 17.06
CA SER A 60 -10.49 6.21 17.25
C SER A 60 -9.64 4.94 17.13
N ASN A 61 -10.01 3.93 17.91
CA ASN A 61 -9.50 2.57 17.76
C ASN A 61 -10.48 1.67 16.99
N GLU A 62 -11.60 2.19 16.52
CA GLU A 62 -12.48 1.45 15.62
C GLU A 62 -11.87 1.43 14.22
N ALA A 63 -11.79 0.24 13.64
CA ALA A 63 -11.25 0.05 12.32
C ALA A 63 -12.00 -1.03 11.54
N ARG A 64 -11.85 -0.94 10.22
CA ARG A 64 -12.25 -1.98 9.28
C ARG A 64 -11.02 -2.37 8.48
N ALA A 65 -10.89 -3.61 8.08
CA ALA A 65 -9.74 -4.02 7.31
C ALA A 65 -10.13 -4.96 6.18
N ARG A 66 -9.48 -4.78 5.03
CA ARG A 66 -9.41 -5.84 4.02
C ARG A 66 -8.08 -6.55 4.17
N VAL A 67 -8.11 -7.85 4.40
CA VAL A 67 -6.95 -8.68 4.66
C VAL A 67 -6.73 -9.69 3.55
N TYR A 68 -5.47 -9.91 3.20
CA TYR A 68 -4.99 -10.96 2.32
C TYR A 68 -4.19 -11.94 3.15
N LEU A 69 -4.60 -13.21 3.14
CA LEU A 69 -4.04 -14.25 4.00
C LEU A 69 -3.47 -15.36 3.13
N GLY A 70 -2.22 -15.73 3.38
CA GLY A 70 -1.63 -16.97 2.89
C GLY A 70 -1.60 -17.99 4.02
N TYR A 71 -2.25 -19.14 3.84
CA TYR A 71 -2.19 -20.26 4.79
C TYR A 71 -1.51 -21.47 4.16
N LYS A 72 -0.50 -22.01 4.83
CA LYS A 72 0.16 -23.27 4.47
C LYS A 72 -0.01 -24.25 5.61
N SER A 73 -0.44 -25.47 5.31
CA SER A 73 -0.51 -26.56 6.30
C SER A 73 0.68 -27.51 6.14
N ALA A 74 1.21 -28.05 7.24
CA ALA A 74 2.29 -29.05 7.18
C ALA A 74 1.84 -30.37 6.53
N GLY A 75 0.54 -30.69 6.58
CA GLY A 75 -0.03 -31.94 6.05
C GLY A 75 -1.36 -31.74 5.32
N ARG A 76 -1.90 -32.83 4.77
CA ARG A 76 -3.26 -32.81 4.21
C ARG A 76 -4.26 -32.82 5.37
N LYS A 77 -4.99 -31.71 5.55
CA LYS A 77 -5.99 -31.56 6.62
C LYS A 77 -7.23 -30.85 6.07
N ARG A 78 -8.39 -31.13 6.67
CA ARG A 78 -9.58 -30.30 6.53
C ARG A 78 -9.66 -29.40 7.75
N VAL A 79 -9.70 -28.10 7.53
CA VAL A 79 -9.69 -27.11 8.60
C VAL A 79 -10.82 -26.13 8.40
N ASP A 80 -11.43 -25.71 9.50
CA ASP A 80 -12.38 -24.60 9.47
C ASP A 80 -11.59 -23.32 9.69
N LEU A 81 -11.83 -22.30 8.87
CA LEU A 81 -11.11 -21.03 8.88
C LEU A 81 -12.09 -19.90 9.05
N ALA A 82 -11.77 -18.96 9.94
CA ALA A 82 -12.50 -17.70 10.11
C ALA A 82 -11.53 -16.59 10.51
N LEU A 83 -12.01 -15.35 10.57
CA LEU A 83 -11.25 -14.23 11.14
C LEU A 83 -11.54 -14.12 12.64
N ASN A 84 -10.61 -13.54 13.41
CA ASN A 84 -10.73 -13.27 14.84
C ASN A 84 -11.69 -12.08 15.16
N CYS A 85 -12.88 -12.06 14.57
CA CYS A 85 -13.90 -11.05 14.82
C CYS A 85 -15.29 -11.57 14.53
N GLU A 86 -16.28 -10.97 15.20
CA GLU A 86 -17.69 -11.15 14.85
C GLU A 86 -18.00 -10.46 13.51
N GLY A 87 -18.80 -11.11 12.65
CA GLY A 87 -19.20 -10.57 11.35
C GLY A 87 -18.08 -10.44 10.30
N GLY A 88 -16.87 -10.89 10.61
CA GLY A 88 -15.79 -10.96 9.63
C GLY A 88 -16.11 -11.96 8.53
N THR A 89 -15.73 -11.66 7.29
CA THR A 89 -15.93 -12.58 6.16
C THR A 89 -14.60 -13.08 5.64
N LEU A 90 -14.57 -14.33 5.19
CA LEU A 90 -13.39 -14.94 4.58
C LEU A 90 -13.80 -15.66 3.29
N ARG A 91 -13.08 -15.38 2.20
CA ARG A 91 -13.25 -16.06 0.91
C ARG A 91 -11.91 -16.50 0.34
N PRO A 92 -11.84 -17.62 -0.39
CA PRO A 92 -10.64 -17.97 -1.11
C PRO A 92 -10.41 -17.00 -2.26
N LEU A 93 -9.14 -16.66 -2.50
CA LEU A 93 -8.73 -15.92 -3.69
C LEU A 93 -8.68 -16.89 -4.86
N THR A 94 -9.47 -16.60 -5.89
CA THR A 94 -9.41 -17.33 -7.15
C THR A 94 -8.06 -17.04 -7.81
N ALA A 95 -7.30 -18.07 -8.16
CA ALA A 95 -6.16 -17.92 -9.05
C ALA A 95 -6.65 -17.28 -10.36
N ARG A 96 -6.19 -16.06 -10.66
CA ARG A 96 -6.56 -15.36 -11.90
C ARG A 96 -5.46 -15.56 -12.93
N GLY A 97 -5.80 -16.10 -14.09
CA GLY A 97 -5.03 -15.87 -15.32
C GLY A 97 -3.88 -16.82 -15.66
N SER A 98 -3.79 -18.03 -15.10
CA SER A 98 -2.91 -19.05 -15.67
C SER A 98 -3.42 -20.45 -15.36
N ASP A 99 -3.10 -21.39 -16.24
CA ASP A 99 -3.09 -22.82 -16.01
C ASP A 99 -2.27 -23.15 -14.75
N ILE A 100 -2.82 -22.91 -13.55
CA ILE A 100 -2.24 -23.39 -12.30
C ILE A 100 -2.89 -24.77 -12.03
N PRO A 101 -2.19 -25.89 -12.32
CA PRO A 101 -2.75 -27.25 -12.23
C PRO A 101 -3.02 -27.73 -10.79
N TYR A 102 -2.99 -26.83 -9.80
CA TYR A 102 -3.09 -27.15 -8.38
C TYR A 102 -4.27 -26.45 -7.69
N ALA A 103 -5.41 -26.36 -8.38
CA ALA A 103 -6.70 -26.30 -7.69
C ALA A 103 -6.97 -27.69 -7.10
N THR A 104 -7.09 -27.80 -5.77
CA THR A 104 -7.54 -29.06 -5.18
C THR A 104 -9.03 -29.17 -5.49
N PRO A 105 -9.51 -30.20 -6.21
CA PRO A 105 -10.92 -30.32 -6.60
C PRO A 105 -11.85 -30.63 -5.41
N ASP A 106 -11.27 -30.86 -4.24
CA ASP A 106 -12.00 -31.11 -3.00
C ASP A 106 -12.88 -29.89 -2.64
N ARG A 107 -14.18 -30.14 -2.43
CA ARG A 107 -15.16 -29.13 -2.04
C ARG A 107 -14.96 -28.70 -0.58
N TYR A 108 -15.25 -27.44 -0.30
CA TYR A 108 -15.39 -26.87 1.04
C TYR A 108 -16.77 -26.21 1.14
N LEU A 109 -17.23 -25.94 2.36
CA LEU A 109 -18.49 -25.23 2.58
C LEU A 109 -18.17 -23.78 2.95
N ALA A 110 -18.92 -22.83 2.39
CA ALA A 110 -18.89 -21.45 2.83
C ALA A 110 -20.10 -21.21 3.73
N ASP A 111 -19.85 -20.93 5.00
CA ASP A 111 -20.88 -20.43 5.91
C ASP A 111 -20.91 -18.90 5.75
N ALA A 112 -21.76 -18.43 4.84
CA ALA A 112 -21.85 -17.01 4.50
C ALA A 112 -22.35 -16.16 5.68
N LEU A 113 -23.24 -16.71 6.52
CA LEU A 113 -23.79 -16.00 7.67
C LEU A 113 -22.77 -15.90 8.81
N GLY A 114 -22.03 -16.98 9.07
CA GLY A 114 -20.94 -16.97 10.05
C GLY A 114 -19.62 -16.38 9.54
N GLY A 115 -19.53 -16.10 8.23
CA GLY A 115 -18.33 -15.58 7.58
C GLY A 115 -17.14 -16.56 7.58
N ARG A 116 -17.42 -17.87 7.62
CA ARG A 116 -16.42 -18.94 7.79
C ARG A 116 -16.29 -19.80 6.56
N LEU A 117 -15.11 -20.40 6.39
CA LEU A 117 -14.88 -21.47 5.43
C LEU A 117 -14.73 -22.78 6.20
N LEU A 118 -15.65 -23.72 6.00
CA LEU A 118 -15.66 -25.01 6.68
C LEU A 118 -15.03 -26.09 5.82
N ARG A 119 -14.29 -26.98 6.47
CA ARG A 119 -13.64 -28.16 5.87
C ARG A 119 -12.73 -27.81 4.70
N VAL A 120 -12.04 -26.67 4.77
CA VAL A 120 -11.11 -26.21 3.73
C VAL A 120 -10.02 -27.25 3.53
N PRO A 121 -9.87 -27.82 2.33
CA PRO A 121 -8.82 -28.79 2.05
C PRO A 121 -7.48 -28.06 1.96
N THR A 122 -6.64 -28.29 2.96
CA THR A 122 -5.31 -27.70 3.03
C THR A 122 -4.27 -28.80 2.81
N ARG A 123 -3.23 -28.48 2.05
CA ARG A 123 -2.09 -29.36 1.75
C ARG A 123 -0.81 -28.56 2.05
N ALA A 124 0.36 -29.16 1.80
CA ALA A 124 1.66 -28.46 1.86
C ALA A 124 1.83 -27.30 0.85
N THR A 125 0.74 -26.89 0.19
CA THR A 125 0.67 -25.76 -0.73
C THR A 125 0.03 -24.56 -0.06
N LEU A 126 0.49 -23.37 -0.44
CA LEU A 126 -0.06 -22.11 0.04
C LEU A 126 -1.48 -21.91 -0.54
N LYS A 127 -2.46 -21.73 0.34
CA LYS A 127 -3.81 -21.29 -0.01
C LYS A 127 -3.92 -19.80 0.30
N GLN A 128 -4.52 -19.06 -0.62
CA GLN A 128 -4.69 -17.62 -0.49
C GLN A 128 -6.16 -17.28 -0.25
N PHE A 129 -6.40 -16.37 0.68
CA PHE A 129 -7.72 -15.90 1.07
C PHE A 129 -7.76 -14.39 1.12
N GLU A 130 -8.94 -13.84 0.90
CA GLU A 130 -9.28 -12.46 1.14
C GLU A 130 -10.34 -12.43 2.22
N GLY A 131 -10.16 -11.53 3.18
CA GLY A 131 -11.11 -11.34 4.26
C GLY A 131 -11.49 -9.89 4.44
N VAL A 132 -12.65 -9.67 5.03
CA VAL A 132 -13.09 -8.37 5.54
C VAL A 132 -13.26 -8.50 7.05
N TRP A 133 -12.57 -7.65 7.79
CA TRP A 133 -12.58 -7.60 9.24
C TRP A 133 -13.12 -6.25 9.71
N ALA A 134 -13.80 -6.23 10.84
CA ALA A 134 -14.18 -5.00 11.54
C ALA A 134 -14.05 -5.23 13.04
N GLY A 135 -13.57 -4.22 13.77
CA GLY A 135 -13.38 -4.34 15.20
C GLY A 135 -12.53 -3.22 15.77
N ARG A 136 -12.06 -3.43 17.00
CA ARG A 136 -11.17 -2.48 17.69
C ARG A 136 -9.72 -2.89 17.50
N THR A 137 -8.86 -1.94 17.16
CA THR A 137 -7.41 -2.10 17.18
C THR A 137 -6.89 -1.95 18.62
N ALA A 138 -5.69 -2.47 18.90
CA ALA A 138 -5.04 -2.30 20.22
C ALA A 138 -4.76 -0.83 20.56
N GLY A 139 -4.68 0.00 19.52
CA GLY A 139 -4.22 1.36 19.59
C GLY A 139 -4.92 2.28 18.60
N SER A 140 -4.43 3.51 18.46
CA SER A 140 -4.98 4.49 17.50
C SER A 140 -3.89 5.41 16.97
N VAL A 141 -4.24 6.22 15.98
CA VAL A 141 -3.39 7.32 15.51
C VAL A 141 -4.02 8.62 15.97
N THR A 142 -3.23 9.47 16.63
CA THR A 142 -3.67 10.77 17.13
C THR A 142 -2.95 11.85 16.33
N ALA A 143 -3.67 12.88 15.88
CA ALA A 143 -3.05 13.94 15.09
C ALA A 143 -3.77 15.28 15.26
N LYS A 144 -3.00 16.35 15.14
CA LYS A 144 -3.48 17.72 14.94
C LYS A 144 -2.83 18.24 13.67
N LEU A 145 -3.63 18.50 12.64
CA LEU A 145 -3.14 18.98 11.35
C LEU A 145 -3.71 20.36 11.04
N THR A 146 -2.83 21.29 10.71
CA THR A 146 -3.16 22.59 10.18
C THR A 146 -2.34 22.81 8.90
N ALA A 147 -2.98 23.28 7.84
CA ALA A 147 -2.32 23.67 6.60
C ALA A 147 -2.53 25.16 6.32
N ASP A 148 -1.48 25.81 5.85
CA ASP A 148 -1.50 27.19 5.41
C ASP A 148 -2.03 27.27 3.97
N ARG A 149 -3.13 28.02 3.78
CA ARG A 149 -3.75 28.23 2.47
C ARG A 149 -2.89 29.05 1.53
N ALA A 150 -2.00 29.91 2.04
CA ALA A 150 -1.14 30.73 1.19
C ALA A 150 -0.05 29.89 0.52
N THR A 151 0.58 29.00 1.30
CA THR A 151 1.75 28.24 0.83
C THR A 151 1.45 26.79 0.45
N GLY A 152 0.31 26.24 0.88
CA GLY A 152 -0.02 24.83 0.74
C GLY A 152 0.70 23.92 1.73
N ARG A 153 1.42 24.46 2.72
CA ARG A 153 2.27 23.69 3.64
C ARG A 153 1.54 23.30 4.92
N ILE A 154 1.93 22.16 5.48
CA ILE A 154 1.59 21.81 6.85
C ILE A 154 2.35 22.75 7.79
N THR A 155 1.64 23.33 8.76
CA THR A 155 2.22 24.29 9.70
C THR A 155 3.14 23.60 10.72
N PRO A 156 4.09 24.33 11.33
CA PRO A 156 5.00 23.77 12.35
C PRO A 156 4.30 23.26 13.62
N ASP A 157 3.13 23.78 13.98
CA ASP A 157 2.37 23.36 15.16
C ASP A 157 1.58 22.05 14.93
N SER A 158 1.56 21.55 13.70
CA SER A 158 0.98 20.25 13.36
C SER A 158 1.82 19.10 13.89
N TRP A 159 1.16 18.05 14.36
CA TRP A 159 1.81 16.86 14.88
C TRP A 159 0.99 15.59 14.64
N LEU A 160 1.70 14.47 14.66
CA LEU A 160 1.18 13.12 14.50
C LEU A 160 1.78 12.23 15.59
N ARG A 161 0.97 11.42 16.26
CA ARG A 161 1.42 10.43 17.24
C ARG A 161 0.96 9.05 16.84
N ASN A 162 1.90 8.11 16.78
CA ASN A 162 1.60 6.70 16.59
C ASN A 162 1.33 6.06 17.96
N ASN A 163 0.12 5.55 18.17
CA ASN A 163 -0.20 4.73 19.33
C ASN A 163 -0.86 3.43 18.87
N LEU A 164 -0.45 2.87 17.73
CA LEU A 164 -1.09 1.68 17.14
C LEU A 164 -0.70 0.37 17.83
N GLY A 165 0.29 0.38 18.73
CA GLY A 165 0.90 -0.83 19.28
C GLY A 165 1.91 -1.50 18.33
N VAL A 166 2.21 -0.86 17.19
CA VAL A 166 3.16 -1.34 16.18
C VAL A 166 4.03 -0.20 15.68
N ARG A 167 5.26 -0.51 15.25
CA ARG A 167 6.12 0.47 14.58
C ARG A 167 5.58 0.78 13.18
N ILE A 168 5.50 2.08 12.85
CA ILE A 168 5.33 2.55 11.48
C ILE A 168 6.71 2.71 10.86
N THR A 169 6.94 2.12 9.69
CA THR A 169 8.24 2.24 9.00
C THR A 169 8.30 3.43 8.05
N GLY A 170 7.16 3.99 7.70
CA GLY A 170 7.04 5.24 6.94
C GLY A 170 5.62 5.45 6.43
N GLY A 171 5.39 6.55 5.72
CA GLY A 171 4.09 6.80 5.15
C GLY A 171 3.95 8.09 4.37
N TYR A 172 2.71 8.43 4.08
CA TYR A 172 2.33 9.66 3.39
C TYR A 172 1.14 10.32 4.07
N LEU A 173 1.13 11.64 4.06
CA LEU A 173 -0.02 12.47 4.36
C LEU A 173 -0.53 13.07 3.05
N LEU A 174 -1.79 12.79 2.72
CA LEU A 174 -2.50 13.28 1.53
C LEU A 174 -3.55 14.30 1.95
N TYR A 175 -3.62 15.43 1.26
CA TYR A 175 -4.66 16.44 1.47
C TYR A 175 -4.87 17.27 0.21
N ILE A 176 -6.08 17.82 0.07
CA ILE A 176 -6.40 18.72 -1.05
C ILE A 176 -5.52 19.97 -0.94
N ASP A 177 -4.94 20.40 -2.07
CA ASP A 177 -4.13 21.62 -2.13
C ASP A 177 -4.99 22.82 -1.66
N PRO A 178 -4.68 23.43 -0.50
CA PRO A 178 -5.55 24.41 0.12
C PRO A 178 -5.49 25.80 -0.55
N ARG A 179 -4.58 25.96 -1.53
CA ARG A 179 -4.49 27.13 -2.41
C ARG A 179 -5.59 27.14 -3.46
N LEU A 180 -6.15 25.97 -3.77
CA LEU A 180 -7.30 25.88 -4.66
C LEU A 180 -8.50 26.55 -3.99
N SER A 181 -9.26 27.30 -4.78
CA SER A 181 -10.46 27.99 -4.32
C SER A 181 -11.71 27.28 -4.85
N ASP A 182 -12.63 26.98 -3.94
CA ASP A 182 -14.01 26.61 -4.26
C ASP A 182 -14.78 27.88 -4.72
N PRO A 183 -15.62 27.82 -5.78
CA PRO A 183 -16.53 28.92 -6.13
C PRO A 183 -17.37 29.45 -4.96
N GLN A 184 -17.65 28.62 -3.96
CA GLN A 184 -18.39 29.01 -2.76
C GLN A 184 -17.53 29.64 -1.66
N GLY A 185 -16.22 29.83 -1.92
CA GLY A 185 -15.26 30.33 -0.95
C GLY A 185 -14.78 29.23 0.00
N GLY A 186 -13.52 28.82 -0.12
CA GLY A 186 -12.93 27.79 0.74
C GLY A 186 -11.99 26.85 -0.01
N VAL A 187 -11.54 25.80 0.68
CA VAL A 187 -10.84 24.67 0.05
C VAL A 187 -11.90 23.76 -0.58
N PRO A 188 -11.71 23.28 -1.82
CA PRO A 188 -12.69 22.41 -2.48
C PRO A 188 -13.10 21.22 -1.61
N ARG A 189 -14.41 20.95 -1.55
CA ARG A 189 -14.94 19.84 -0.74
C ARG A 189 -14.59 18.46 -1.28
N ARG A 190 -14.20 18.32 -2.55
CA ARG A 190 -13.84 17.04 -3.16
C ARG A 190 -12.82 17.25 -4.26
N VAL A 191 -11.95 16.27 -4.47
CA VAL A 191 -10.97 16.32 -5.57
C VAL A 191 -11.53 15.82 -6.90
N ALA A 192 -12.56 14.96 -6.86
CA ALA A 192 -13.20 14.45 -8.07
C ALA A 192 -13.81 15.59 -8.90
N GLY A 193 -13.49 15.61 -10.20
CA GLY A 193 -13.92 16.67 -11.13
C GLY A 193 -13.07 17.95 -11.06
N LEU A 194 -12.12 18.06 -10.13
CA LEU A 194 -11.12 19.13 -10.17
C LEU A 194 -10.06 18.78 -11.19
N THR A 195 -10.31 19.15 -12.44
CA THR A 195 -9.40 18.90 -13.56
C THR A 195 -8.69 20.17 -14.02
N HIS A 196 -8.74 21.25 -13.25
CA HIS A 196 -8.06 22.50 -13.56
C HIS A 196 -7.33 22.99 -12.32
N ARG A 197 -6.08 23.45 -12.49
CA ARG A 197 -5.38 24.23 -11.46
C ARG A 197 -5.63 25.70 -11.71
N THR A 198 -6.38 26.30 -10.81
CA THR A 198 -6.77 27.70 -10.91
C THR A 198 -5.64 28.65 -10.55
N ASP A 199 -4.65 28.22 -9.75
CA ASP A 199 -3.46 28.99 -9.43
C ASP A 199 -2.43 29.02 -10.57
N ARG A 200 -2.52 28.08 -11.51
CA ARG A 200 -1.58 27.94 -12.64
C ARG A 200 -2.27 27.35 -13.88
N PRO A 201 -3.06 28.14 -14.60
CA PRO A 201 -3.60 27.71 -15.88
C PRO A 201 -2.44 27.35 -16.82
N GLY A 202 -2.41 26.12 -17.32
CA GLY A 202 -1.32 25.62 -18.18
C GLY A 202 -0.13 25.02 -17.44
N LEU A 203 -0.20 24.78 -16.12
CA LEU A 203 0.75 23.90 -15.44
C LEU A 203 0.72 22.54 -16.16
N LEU A 204 1.83 22.20 -16.83
CA LEU A 204 2.01 20.99 -17.66
C LEU A 204 1.47 21.09 -19.10
N GLY A 205 1.12 22.29 -19.59
CA GLY A 205 0.81 22.55 -21.00
C GLY A 205 -0.57 22.10 -21.49
N ALA A 206 -1.43 21.62 -20.60
CA ALA A 206 -2.78 21.17 -20.93
C ALA A 206 -3.85 22.06 -20.29
N ALA A 207 -4.99 22.19 -20.97
CA ALA A 207 -6.18 22.84 -20.43
C ALA A 207 -6.75 22.09 -19.22
N THR A 208 -6.58 20.76 -19.20
CA THR A 208 -7.13 19.83 -18.22
C THR A 208 -6.01 19.00 -17.61
N ILE A 209 -5.96 18.92 -16.28
CA ILE A 209 -4.98 18.14 -15.52
C ILE A 209 -5.66 17.01 -14.74
N PRO A 210 -4.92 15.96 -14.36
CA PRO A 210 -5.44 14.90 -13.51
C PRO A 210 -5.81 15.41 -12.11
N PRO A 211 -6.89 14.90 -11.50
CA PRO A 211 -7.24 15.21 -10.11
C PRO A 211 -6.09 14.95 -9.11
N ALA A 212 -5.17 14.03 -9.40
CA ALA A 212 -3.99 13.75 -8.58
C ALA A 212 -3.05 14.96 -8.41
N CYS A 213 -3.05 15.89 -9.36
CA CYS A 213 -2.27 17.14 -9.29
C CYS A 213 -2.81 18.12 -8.23
N ASN A 214 -4.05 17.92 -7.79
CA ASN A 214 -4.73 18.76 -6.79
C ASN A 214 -4.62 18.19 -5.36
N VAL A 215 -3.87 17.10 -5.18
CA VAL A 215 -3.59 16.49 -3.88
C VAL A 215 -2.11 16.69 -3.55
N LEU A 216 -1.83 17.40 -2.47
CA LEU A 216 -0.48 17.54 -1.94
C LEU A 216 -0.09 16.33 -1.11
N VAL A 217 1.20 16.02 -1.13
CA VAL A 217 1.78 14.88 -0.41
C VAL A 217 2.91 15.33 0.49
N ALA A 218 2.81 14.98 1.77
CA ALA A 218 3.91 15.06 2.72
C ALA A 218 4.42 13.65 3.06
N GLN A 219 5.72 13.43 2.93
CA GLN A 219 6.35 12.16 3.28
C GLN A 219 6.55 12.08 4.79
N LEU A 220 6.24 10.92 5.38
CA LEU A 220 6.38 10.68 6.80
C LEU A 220 7.53 9.68 7.05
N PRO A 221 8.43 9.97 8.01
CA PRO A 221 9.44 9.01 8.43
C PRO A 221 8.81 7.84 9.20
N GLY A 222 9.63 6.84 9.51
CA GLY A 222 9.24 5.81 10.47
C GLY A 222 8.98 6.42 11.85
N LEU A 223 8.03 5.84 12.57
CA LEU A 223 7.58 6.29 13.88
C LEU A 223 7.34 5.06 14.77
N ASP A 224 8.09 4.97 15.87
CA ASP A 224 7.89 3.92 16.86
C ASP A 224 6.53 4.05 17.55
N ASP A 225 6.10 2.99 18.22
CA ASP A 225 4.88 3.04 19.03
C ASP A 225 5.06 4.04 20.19
N GLY A 226 4.02 4.81 20.47
CA GLY A 226 4.02 5.92 21.42
C GLY A 226 4.71 7.20 20.93
N ALA A 227 5.51 7.14 19.85
CA ALA A 227 6.31 8.27 19.39
C ALA A 227 5.47 9.35 18.68
N GLN A 228 5.94 10.59 18.76
CA GLN A 228 5.29 11.76 18.16
C GLN A 228 6.21 12.45 17.16
N LEU A 229 5.69 12.66 15.95
CA LEU A 229 6.28 13.47 14.89
C LEU A 229 5.74 14.90 14.96
N ARG A 230 6.66 15.87 14.94
CA ARG A 230 6.40 17.31 14.80
C ARG A 230 7.08 17.84 13.53
N SER A 231 6.76 19.07 13.13
CA SER A 231 7.40 19.73 11.99
C SER A 231 7.32 18.88 10.72
N ILE A 232 6.11 18.36 10.43
CA ILE A 232 5.85 17.42 9.34
C ILE A 232 6.42 18.00 8.03
N ASN A 233 7.35 17.27 7.42
CA ASN A 233 7.96 17.60 6.12
C ASN A 233 8.82 18.88 6.07
N ALA A 234 9.20 19.47 7.21
CA ALA A 234 9.96 20.74 7.25
C ALA A 234 11.24 20.74 6.40
N ASN A 235 12.02 19.65 6.45
CA ASN A 235 13.25 19.51 5.64
C ASN A 235 12.96 19.56 4.13
N ARG A 236 11.83 19.00 3.69
CA ARG A 236 11.43 19.04 2.27
C ARG A 236 10.93 20.42 1.88
N TYR A 237 10.22 21.12 2.77
CA TYR A 237 9.81 22.50 2.52
C TYR A 237 11.03 23.41 2.34
N ALA A 238 12.05 23.28 3.19
CA ALA A 238 13.30 24.02 3.06
C ALA A 238 14.05 23.69 1.76
N ASP A 239 13.99 22.44 1.30
CA ASP A 239 14.57 22.05 0.01
C ASP A 239 13.79 22.65 -1.19
N VAL A 240 12.45 22.65 -1.14
CA VAL A 240 11.61 23.31 -2.15
C VAL A 240 11.90 24.81 -2.17
N ASP A 241 12.01 25.47 -1.01
CA ASP A 241 12.37 26.89 -0.91
C ASP A 241 13.71 27.18 -1.56
N ARG A 242 14.73 26.36 -1.27
CA ARG A 242 16.07 26.52 -1.83
C ARG A 242 16.05 26.37 -3.35
N ARG A 243 15.35 25.36 -3.86
CA ARG A 243 15.21 25.14 -5.31
C ARG A 243 14.42 26.28 -5.95
N HIS A 244 13.35 26.75 -5.32
CA HIS A 244 12.54 27.87 -5.82
C HIS A 244 13.37 29.15 -5.90
N ALA A 245 14.15 29.47 -4.86
CA ALA A 245 15.07 30.62 -4.86
C ALA A 245 16.20 30.49 -5.90
N ALA A 246 16.61 29.27 -6.26
CA ALA A 246 17.55 29.06 -7.36
C ALA A 246 16.88 29.27 -8.72
N TRP A 247 15.68 28.72 -8.90
CA TRP A 247 14.87 28.91 -10.11
C TRP A 247 14.55 30.39 -10.35
N SER A 248 14.12 31.13 -9.33
CA SER A 248 13.74 32.55 -9.45
C SER A 248 14.93 33.47 -9.78
N ARG A 249 16.17 33.01 -9.59
CA ARG A 249 17.40 33.73 -9.94
C ARG A 249 17.95 33.36 -11.32
N ALA A 250 17.36 32.39 -12.01
CA ALA A 250 17.73 32.09 -13.39
C ALA A 250 17.46 33.32 -14.28
N ALA A 251 18.29 33.53 -15.30
CA ALA A 251 18.12 34.67 -16.22
C ALA A 251 16.76 34.64 -16.94
N GLU A 252 16.32 33.43 -17.30
CA GLU A 252 15.02 33.16 -17.92
C GLU A 252 14.39 31.92 -17.24
N PRO A 253 13.67 32.10 -16.12
CA PRO A 253 13.07 30.99 -15.41
C PRO A 253 11.92 30.37 -16.21
N ASP A 254 12.07 29.12 -16.67
CA ASP A 254 10.98 28.38 -17.32
C ASP A 254 9.91 28.00 -16.28
N PRO A 255 8.65 28.48 -16.39
CA PRO A 255 7.55 28.15 -15.49
C PRO A 255 7.29 26.64 -15.37
N LYS A 256 7.63 25.84 -16.39
CA LYS A 256 7.48 24.38 -16.39
C LYS A 256 8.49 23.67 -15.49
N THR A 257 9.55 24.37 -15.09
CA THR A 257 10.62 23.85 -14.22
C THR A 257 10.54 24.38 -12.80
N GLU A 258 9.53 25.19 -12.49
CA GLU A 258 9.37 25.76 -11.16
C GLU A 258 9.25 24.65 -10.09
N PRO A 259 10.07 24.71 -9.03
CA PRO A 259 10.01 23.74 -7.96
C PRO A 259 8.69 23.85 -7.18
N LEU A 260 7.90 22.79 -7.21
CA LEU A 260 6.60 22.71 -6.55
C LEU A 260 6.62 21.79 -5.33
N LEU A 261 5.60 21.96 -4.48
CA LEU A 261 5.28 20.99 -3.45
C LEU A 261 4.87 19.67 -4.10
N PRO A 262 5.32 18.51 -3.56
CA PRO A 262 5.00 17.21 -4.14
C PRO A 262 3.50 16.97 -4.25
N THR A 263 3.04 16.55 -5.43
CA THR A 263 1.65 16.16 -5.66
C THR A 263 1.49 14.64 -5.71
N LEU A 264 0.27 14.12 -5.49
CA LEU A 264 -0.04 12.70 -5.60
C LEU A 264 0.36 12.17 -6.99
N TRP A 265 0.14 12.99 -8.02
CA TRP A 265 0.53 12.67 -9.40
C TRP A 265 2.05 12.43 -9.54
N GLU A 266 2.88 13.32 -9.00
CA GLU A 266 4.33 13.18 -9.06
C GLU A 266 4.81 11.93 -8.32
N ILE A 267 4.24 11.65 -7.14
CA ILE A 267 4.58 10.45 -6.36
C ILE A 267 4.18 9.18 -7.11
N GLN A 268 2.98 9.16 -7.70
CA GLN A 268 2.52 8.02 -8.49
C GLN A 268 3.45 7.81 -9.69
N ASN A 269 3.70 8.83 -10.49
CA ASN A 269 4.57 8.73 -11.67
C ASN A 269 6.01 8.31 -11.34
N ALA A 270 6.55 8.83 -10.24
CA ALA A 270 7.85 8.38 -9.75
C ALA A 270 7.83 6.90 -9.36
N SER A 271 6.72 6.38 -8.82
CA SER A 271 6.57 4.98 -8.41
C SER A 271 6.37 4.01 -9.59
N TRP A 272 5.78 4.45 -10.71
CA TRP A 272 5.59 3.62 -11.92
C TRP A 272 6.86 3.56 -12.79
N THR A 273 7.50 4.70 -13.02
CA THR A 273 8.69 4.80 -13.89
C THR A 273 9.96 4.19 -13.26
N SER A 274 9.93 3.97 -11.95
CA SER A 274 11.06 3.53 -11.14
C SER A 274 11.26 2.02 -11.02
N ALA A 275 10.49 1.18 -11.73
CA ALA A 275 10.91 -0.20 -11.94
C ALA A 275 12.32 -0.29 -12.55
N TYR A 276 12.81 0.79 -13.19
CA TYR A 276 14.15 0.82 -13.80
C TYR A 276 15.10 1.97 -13.42
N ARG A 277 14.69 3.10 -12.81
CA ARG A 277 15.61 4.21 -12.45
C ARG A 277 15.18 5.02 -11.22
N ILE A 278 15.51 4.56 -10.00
CA ILE A 278 15.45 5.42 -8.79
C ILE A 278 16.84 5.99 -8.54
N THR A 279 17.06 7.22 -9.00
CA THR A 279 18.15 8.06 -8.51
C THR A 279 17.55 9.33 -7.90
N GLY A 280 17.65 9.47 -6.58
CA GLY A 280 17.70 10.79 -5.93
C GLY A 280 16.58 11.17 -4.95
N VAL A 281 15.29 11.02 -5.28
CA VAL A 281 14.24 11.74 -4.51
C VAL A 281 13.45 10.85 -3.52
N PHE A 282 13.33 9.55 -3.80
CA PHE A 282 12.47 8.61 -3.05
C PHE A 282 13.14 7.27 -2.68
N SER A 283 14.47 7.24 -2.53
CA SER A 283 15.26 6.01 -2.27
C SER A 283 14.94 5.29 -0.94
N ALA A 284 14.11 5.86 -0.07
CA ALA A 284 13.85 5.33 1.27
C ALA A 284 12.68 4.34 1.36
N LEU A 285 11.89 4.15 0.30
CA LEU A 285 10.72 3.25 0.35
C LEU A 285 11.03 1.91 -0.30
N SER A 286 10.62 0.83 0.37
CA SER A 286 10.65 -0.50 -0.23
C SER A 286 9.65 -0.58 -1.38
N ARG A 287 9.92 -1.44 -2.37
CA ARG A 287 8.99 -1.70 -3.49
C ARG A 287 7.58 -2.06 -3.00
N THR A 288 7.50 -2.76 -1.86
CA THR A 288 6.24 -3.15 -1.21
C THR A 288 5.45 -1.94 -0.71
N GLN A 289 6.11 -0.97 -0.06
CA GLN A 289 5.47 0.26 0.41
C GLN A 289 4.91 1.08 -0.76
N ALA A 290 5.69 1.23 -1.84
CA ALA A 290 5.24 1.93 -3.04
C ALA A 290 4.04 1.23 -3.69
N ALA A 291 4.07 -0.10 -3.84
CA ALA A 291 2.95 -0.87 -4.38
C ALA A 291 1.68 -0.75 -3.52
N ALA A 292 1.81 -0.79 -2.19
CA ALA A 292 0.69 -0.64 -1.26
C ALA A 292 0.05 0.76 -1.34
N TYR A 293 0.88 1.79 -1.47
CA TYR A 293 0.46 3.17 -1.71
C TYR A 293 -0.32 3.30 -3.03
N LEU A 294 0.23 2.75 -4.12
CA LEU A 294 -0.41 2.77 -5.43
C LEU A 294 -1.78 2.08 -5.40
N CYS A 295 -1.87 0.91 -4.77
CA CYS A 295 -3.14 0.20 -4.59
C CYS A 295 -4.19 1.06 -3.86
N SER A 296 -3.75 1.92 -2.95
CA SER A 296 -4.63 2.78 -2.15
C SER A 296 -5.08 4.05 -2.86
N THR A 297 -4.48 4.41 -4.00
CA THR A 297 -4.72 5.70 -4.69
C THR A 297 -5.05 5.54 -6.18
N ARG A 298 -5.41 4.32 -6.59
CA ARG A 298 -5.48 3.86 -7.98
C ARG A 298 -6.42 4.62 -8.94
N ASN A 299 -7.47 5.27 -8.44
CA ASN A 299 -8.49 5.89 -9.30
C ASN A 299 -8.11 7.29 -9.80
N PHE A 300 -6.98 7.82 -9.36
CA PHE A 300 -6.56 9.20 -9.65
C PHE A 300 -5.56 9.32 -10.81
N PHE A 301 -5.10 8.20 -11.39
CA PHE A 301 -4.26 8.21 -12.58
C PHE A 301 -4.18 6.83 -13.27
N LEU A 302 -4.93 6.62 -14.36
CA LEU A 302 -4.90 5.36 -15.10
C LEU A 302 -4.16 5.39 -16.44
N ASN A 303 -3.76 6.55 -16.98
CA ASN A 303 -3.34 6.61 -18.40
C ASN A 303 -2.11 7.50 -18.69
N ASN A 304 -1.01 7.47 -17.93
CA ASN A 304 0.21 8.15 -18.42
C ASN A 304 1.53 7.69 -17.79
N VAL A 305 1.99 6.50 -18.20
CA VAL A 305 3.26 5.94 -17.71
C VAL A 305 4.48 6.63 -18.33
N TYR A 306 4.34 7.32 -19.48
CA TYR A 306 5.51 7.77 -20.27
C TYR A 306 5.60 9.25 -20.58
N SER A 307 4.54 10.04 -20.38
CA SER A 307 4.62 11.47 -20.65
C SER A 307 4.28 12.32 -19.43
N ARG A 308 5.29 12.97 -18.86
CA ARG A 308 5.08 14.08 -17.92
C ARG A 308 4.41 15.30 -18.57
N ARG A 309 4.23 15.31 -19.90
CA ARG A 309 3.92 16.50 -20.71
C ARG A 309 2.76 16.34 -21.71
N ASP A 310 2.24 15.13 -21.89
CA ASP A 310 1.21 14.79 -22.88
C ASP A 310 0.16 13.95 -22.17
N PHE A 311 -0.85 14.61 -21.59
CA PHE A 311 -1.91 13.94 -20.82
C PHE A 311 -2.82 13.06 -21.67
N ASP A 312 -2.83 13.29 -23.00
CA ASP A 312 -3.63 12.55 -23.96
C ASP A 312 -2.91 11.28 -24.46
N ALA A 313 -1.59 11.17 -24.23
CA ALA A 313 -0.84 9.94 -24.46
C ALA A 313 -1.30 8.82 -23.53
N VAL A 314 -2.00 7.84 -24.10
CA VAL A 314 -2.25 6.55 -23.44
C VAL A 314 -0.92 5.82 -23.30
N GLY A 315 -0.32 5.87 -22.11
CA GLY A 315 0.83 5.01 -21.78
C GLY A 315 0.45 3.52 -21.91
N ASP A 316 1.42 2.61 -21.77
CA ASP A 316 1.14 1.17 -21.81
C ASP A 316 -0.10 0.83 -20.96
N THR A 317 -1.04 0.08 -21.55
CA THR A 317 -2.27 -0.31 -20.86
C THR A 317 -1.91 -1.18 -19.67
N PHE A 318 -1.92 -0.60 -18.47
CA PHE A 318 -1.81 -1.39 -17.26
C PHE A 318 -3.21 -1.83 -16.83
N SER A 319 -3.38 -3.14 -16.70
CA SER A 319 -4.65 -3.70 -16.26
C SER A 319 -4.81 -3.52 -14.76
N THR A 320 -5.85 -2.80 -14.33
CA THR A 320 -6.30 -2.83 -12.93
C THR A 320 -7.12 -4.07 -12.59
N ARG A 321 -7.32 -4.96 -13.56
CA ARG A 321 -8.06 -6.22 -13.40
C ARG A 321 -7.32 -7.12 -12.43
N GLY A 322 -7.85 -7.27 -11.22
CA GLY A 322 -7.19 -8.04 -10.15
C GLY A 322 -6.66 -7.18 -9.01
N LEU A 323 -6.53 -5.87 -9.21
CA LEU A 323 -6.19 -4.98 -8.12
C LEU A 323 -7.40 -4.77 -7.21
N PRO A 324 -7.20 -4.79 -5.89
CA PRO A 324 -8.29 -4.63 -4.94
C PRO A 324 -8.85 -3.20 -4.93
N ASN A 325 -10.17 -3.07 -4.71
CA ASN A 325 -10.82 -1.76 -4.60
C ASN A 325 -10.54 -1.13 -3.24
N LEU A 326 -9.43 -0.41 -3.16
CA LEU A 326 -8.85 0.17 -1.93
C LEU A 326 -8.59 1.67 -2.06
N ASP A 327 -9.29 2.31 -2.99
CA ASP A 327 -9.11 3.72 -3.23
C ASP A 327 -9.53 4.55 -2.00
N VAL A 328 -8.61 5.28 -1.38
CA VAL A 328 -8.89 6.19 -0.25
C VAL A 328 -9.24 7.59 -0.69
N THR A 329 -9.13 7.91 -1.97
CA THR A 329 -9.27 9.28 -2.45
C THR A 329 -10.70 9.79 -2.30
N HIS A 330 -11.71 8.91 -2.31
CA HIS A 330 -13.08 9.27 -1.95
C HIS A 330 -13.22 9.76 -0.49
N TRP A 331 -12.23 9.51 0.37
CA TRP A 331 -12.17 10.09 1.73
C TRP A 331 -11.62 11.51 1.75
N LEU A 332 -10.96 11.97 0.68
CA LEU A 332 -10.66 13.39 0.46
C LEU A 332 -11.93 14.12 -0.01
N ALA A 333 -13.00 13.91 0.74
CA ALA A 333 -14.28 14.58 0.65
C ALA A 333 -14.55 15.23 2.03
N GLY A 334 -14.65 16.55 2.06
CA GLY A 334 -14.79 17.36 3.27
C GLY A 334 -16.12 17.14 3.99
N GLY A 335 -16.11 17.39 5.31
CA GLY A 335 -17.31 17.75 6.06
C GLY A 335 -17.51 19.28 6.05
N ASP A 336 -18.64 19.78 6.54
CA ASP A 336 -19.09 21.15 6.26
C ASP A 336 -18.14 22.29 6.74
N THR A 337 -17.29 22.07 7.74
CA THR A 337 -16.45 23.14 8.33
C THR A 337 -14.95 22.83 8.41
N GLU A 338 -14.54 21.56 8.33
CA GLU A 338 -13.13 21.13 8.40
C GLU A 338 -12.77 20.28 7.19
N GLY A 339 -11.55 20.47 6.69
CA GLY A 339 -10.99 19.63 5.64
C GLY A 339 -10.73 18.21 6.13
N VAL A 340 -10.50 17.31 5.18
CA VAL A 340 -10.08 15.94 5.48
C VAL A 340 -8.73 15.67 4.82
N ALA A 341 -7.79 15.19 5.62
CA ALA A 341 -6.55 14.59 5.16
C ALA A 341 -6.58 13.07 5.37
N VAL A 342 -5.76 12.35 4.62
CA VAL A 342 -5.59 10.90 4.73
C VAL A 342 -4.14 10.57 4.99
N LEU A 343 -3.86 9.86 6.08
CA LEU A 343 -2.56 9.25 6.33
C LEU A 343 -2.55 7.84 5.75
N LEU A 344 -1.46 7.51 5.06
CA LEU A 344 -1.13 6.17 4.60
C LEU A 344 0.13 5.74 5.34
N LEU A 345 -0.02 4.94 6.40
CA LEU A 345 1.05 4.54 7.30
C LEU A 345 1.35 3.06 7.13
N PHE A 346 2.59 2.72 6.77
CA PHE A 346 2.99 1.35 6.55
C PHE A 346 3.67 0.77 7.78
N SER A 347 3.34 -0.48 8.11
CA SER A 347 4.00 -1.28 9.14
C SER A 347 4.43 -2.62 8.55
N GLU A 348 5.63 -3.06 8.91
CA GLU A 348 6.13 -4.42 8.64
C GLU A 348 5.68 -5.43 9.69
N GLN A 349 4.79 -5.01 10.60
CA GLN A 349 4.12 -5.88 11.54
C GLN A 349 2.69 -6.15 11.06
N PRO A 350 2.15 -7.35 11.31
CA PRO A 350 0.79 -7.68 10.93
C PRO A 350 -0.22 -6.79 11.68
N ALA A 351 -1.36 -6.53 11.04
CA ALA A 351 -2.51 -5.90 11.67
C ALA A 351 -3.13 -6.82 12.74
N PRO A 352 -4.01 -6.31 13.63
CA PRO A 352 -4.73 -7.14 14.61
C PRO A 352 -5.66 -8.20 13.99
N VAL A 353 -5.83 -8.18 12.67
CA VAL A 353 -6.59 -9.19 11.92
C VAL A 353 -5.79 -10.50 11.90
N ALA A 354 -6.38 -11.55 12.42
CA ALA A 354 -5.76 -12.86 12.49
C ALA A 354 -6.72 -13.96 12.06
N LEU A 355 -6.14 -15.02 11.50
CA LEU A 355 -6.86 -16.23 11.10
C LEU A 355 -7.08 -17.10 12.34
N VAL A 356 -8.31 -17.54 12.58
CA VAL A 356 -8.63 -18.57 13.58
C VAL A 356 -8.92 -19.89 12.87
N ARG A 357 -8.67 -20.99 13.58
CA ARG A 357 -8.77 -22.35 13.03
C ARG A 357 -9.60 -23.27 13.91
N ASN A 358 -10.50 -24.02 13.28
CA ASN A 358 -11.33 -25.06 13.92
C ASN A 358 -12.14 -24.51 15.11
N GLY A 359 -12.67 -23.30 14.97
CA GLY A 359 -13.47 -22.65 16.01
C GLY A 359 -12.71 -22.33 17.31
N ARG A 360 -11.37 -22.37 17.30
CA ARG A 360 -10.57 -21.94 18.45
C ARG A 360 -10.61 -20.42 18.57
N ASP A 361 -10.75 -19.94 19.80
CA ASP A 361 -10.70 -18.50 20.11
C ASP A 361 -9.27 -17.95 19.97
N GLU A 362 -8.26 -18.81 20.08
CA GLU A 362 -6.86 -18.41 19.94
C GLU A 362 -6.50 -18.16 18.46
N PRO A 363 -6.06 -16.94 18.10
CA PRO A 363 -5.60 -16.65 16.75
C PRO A 363 -4.35 -17.43 16.37
N MET A 364 -4.27 -17.85 15.11
CA MET A 364 -3.06 -18.45 14.57
C MET A 364 -1.92 -17.43 14.58
N ARG A 365 -0.74 -17.86 15.01
CA ARG A 365 0.48 -17.06 14.92
C ARG A 365 0.78 -16.73 13.46
N VAL A 366 1.04 -15.45 13.20
CA VAL A 366 1.46 -14.94 11.89
C VAL A 366 2.98 -15.02 11.81
N ASP A 367 3.51 -15.75 10.81
CA ASP A 367 4.95 -15.87 10.58
C ASP A 367 5.53 -14.63 9.90
N SER A 368 4.76 -14.03 9.01
CA SER A 368 5.13 -12.80 8.32
C SER A 368 3.89 -11.98 7.99
N GLY A 369 4.00 -10.66 8.09
CA GLY A 369 2.92 -9.83 7.59
C GLY A 369 3.26 -8.36 7.56
N ALA A 370 2.39 -7.61 6.92
CA ALA A 370 2.49 -6.16 6.86
C ALA A 370 1.08 -5.54 6.88
N ALA A 371 1.03 -4.26 7.24
CA ALA A 371 -0.21 -3.51 7.26
C ALA A 371 0.00 -2.13 6.65
N LEU A 372 -0.99 -1.68 5.87
CA LEU A 372 -1.15 -0.29 5.48
C LEU A 372 -2.35 0.29 6.22
N TYR A 373 -2.10 1.15 7.19
CA TYR A 373 -3.12 1.91 7.89
C TYR A 373 -3.49 3.15 7.09
N ARG A 374 -4.77 3.27 6.78
CA ARG A 374 -5.41 4.34 6.02
C ARG A 374 -6.25 5.12 7.05
N VAL A 375 -5.71 6.24 7.50
CA VAL A 375 -6.29 7.00 8.62
C VAL A 375 -6.90 8.29 8.10
N ARG A 376 -8.20 8.47 8.31
CA ARG A 376 -8.88 9.75 8.05
C ARG A 376 -8.60 10.71 9.20
N VAL A 377 -8.09 11.90 8.89
CA VAL A 377 -7.71 12.92 9.87
C VAL A 377 -8.37 14.25 9.53
N PRO A 378 -9.02 14.94 10.48
CA PRO A 378 -9.43 16.33 10.28
C PRO A 378 -8.22 17.22 10.05
N ILE A 379 -8.34 18.18 9.12
CA ILE A 379 -7.31 19.18 8.87
C ILE A 379 -7.92 20.58 8.86
N ARG A 380 -7.30 21.48 9.63
CA ARG A 380 -7.68 22.89 9.68
C ARG A 380 -6.91 23.68 8.62
N TYR A 381 -7.56 24.66 8.02
CA TYR A 381 -6.91 25.58 7.09
C TYR A 381 -6.80 26.98 7.71
N VAL A 382 -5.65 27.63 7.51
CA VAL A 382 -5.37 28.98 8.02
C VAL A 382 -4.89 29.91 6.91
N ASN A 383 -4.97 31.22 7.15
CA ASN A 383 -4.66 32.29 6.18
C ASN A 383 -5.58 32.27 4.95
N ALA A 384 -5.47 33.29 4.11
CA ALA A 384 -6.16 33.34 2.83
C ALA A 384 -5.40 32.54 1.77
N ALA A 385 -6.12 31.96 0.81
CA ALA A 385 -5.49 31.48 -0.41
C ALA A 385 -4.89 32.68 -1.17
N PRO A 386 -3.83 32.50 -1.97
CA PRO A 386 -3.28 33.56 -2.79
C PRO A 386 -4.39 34.16 -3.66
N GLN A 387 -4.54 35.49 -3.64
CA GLN A 387 -5.44 36.14 -4.58
C GLN A 387 -4.93 35.87 -5.98
N GLN A 388 -5.81 35.38 -6.85
CA GLN A 388 -5.50 35.26 -8.26
C GLN A 388 -5.35 36.68 -8.80
N SER A 389 -4.11 37.13 -9.01
CA SER A 389 -3.83 38.34 -9.76
C SER A 389 -4.51 38.16 -11.12
N GLY A 390 -5.56 38.95 -11.35
CA GLY A 390 -6.57 38.68 -12.37
C GLY A 390 -5.97 38.23 -13.70
N ALA A 391 -6.23 36.97 -14.07
CA ALA A 391 -6.29 36.66 -15.49
C ALA A 391 -7.38 37.58 -16.04
N ALA A 392 -6.98 38.57 -16.84
CA ALA A 392 -7.91 39.42 -17.55
C ALA A 392 -8.97 38.51 -18.17
N ALA A 393 -10.24 38.75 -17.84
CA ALA A 393 -11.34 38.03 -18.44
C ALA A 393 -11.10 38.01 -19.95
N PRO A 394 -11.17 36.84 -20.62
CA PRO A 394 -11.02 36.80 -22.07
C PRO A 394 -11.99 37.84 -22.63
N ALA A 395 -11.44 38.82 -23.35
CA ALA A 395 -12.23 39.89 -23.95
C ALA A 395 -13.40 39.22 -24.66
N ALA A 396 -14.62 39.55 -24.24
CA ALA A 396 -15.81 39.07 -24.89
C ALA A 396 -15.65 39.40 -26.37
N THR A 397 -15.49 38.39 -27.21
CA THR A 397 -15.59 38.54 -28.65
C THR A 397 -17.02 38.96 -28.91
N GLU A 398 -17.23 40.27 -28.99
CA GLU A 398 -18.43 40.85 -29.59
C GLU A 398 -18.50 40.28 -31.01
N GLY A 399 -19.33 39.25 -31.16
CA GLY A 399 -19.77 38.76 -32.45
C GLY A 399 -20.55 39.89 -33.10
N GLY A 400 -19.89 40.61 -34.01
CA GLY A 400 -20.54 41.51 -34.92
C GLY A 400 -21.55 40.73 -35.77
N GLU A 401 -22.80 41.20 -35.73
CA GLU A 401 -23.77 40.94 -36.79
C GLU A 401 -23.21 41.47 -38.11
N GLY A 402 -23.32 40.66 -39.16
CA GLY A 402 -23.04 41.00 -40.55
C GLY A 402 -23.87 40.13 -41.46
#